data_AF-A0A6A2ER72-F1
#
_entry.id   AF-A0A6A2ER72-F1
#
_cell.length_a   1.000
_cell.length_b   1.000
_cell.length_c   1.000
_cell.angle_alpha   90.00
_cell.angle_beta   90.00
_cell.angle_gamma   90.00
#
_symmetry.space_group_name_H-M   'P 1'
#
loop_
_entity.id
_entity.type
_entity.pdbx_description
1 polymer ?
#
loop_
_entity_poly.entity_id
_entity_poly.type
_entity_poly.pdbx_seq_one_letter_code
_entity_poly.pdbx_strand_id
1 'polypeptide(L)'
;MACKSKPCNVKKSEIENSGKNIEWTNYPSPNEKKFGNGKFCYFYSCRDVELPLRDYVKKKEPCYENQSYNEFSKCNQNIIKNAEKNGISYIIFFTKYQGNKKSDNKDYRNGYFITGLFPISATRKVQSRIAIKSDSSIFLSITDSIELNEKVWKEWFNEKFPTDKKRRNHNGHYMRKRLNKNDTAMKAIRSHFEKKKSENKLADYIDELKKRKHNYPTKSYLQ
;
A
#
# COMPACT_ATOMS: atom_id res chain seq x y z
N MET A 1 -22.08 29.01 18.07
CA MET A 1 -22.91 27.88 17.58
C MET A 1 -22.01 26.68 17.33
N ALA A 2 -22.05 25.65 18.18
CA ALA A 2 -21.19 24.48 18.09
C ALA A 2 -21.94 23.33 17.39
N CYS A 3 -21.45 22.88 16.24
CA CYS A 3 -22.01 21.76 15.51
C CYS A 3 -21.60 20.44 16.18
N LYS A 4 -22.52 19.85 16.96
CA LYS A 4 -22.34 18.52 17.56
C LYS A 4 -22.51 17.46 16.46
N SER A 5 -21.41 16.86 16.01
CA SER A 5 -21.45 15.71 15.10
C SER A 5 -21.93 14.48 15.86
N LYS A 6 -23.04 13.89 15.40
CA LYS A 6 -23.56 12.61 15.92
C LYS A 6 -22.58 11.48 15.56
N PRO A 7 -22.28 10.55 16.47
CA PRO A 7 -21.51 9.36 16.12
C PRO A 7 -22.34 8.49 15.16
N CYS A 8 -21.79 8.19 13.98
CA CYS A 8 -22.37 7.22 13.06
C CYS A 8 -22.15 5.82 13.64
N ASN A 9 -23.13 5.32 14.39
CA ASN A 9 -23.23 3.91 14.72
C ASN A 9 -23.58 3.13 13.45
N VAL A 10 -22.55 2.60 12.78
CA VAL A 10 -22.74 1.64 11.70
C VAL A 10 -23.24 0.34 12.34
N LYS A 11 -24.50 -0.01 12.06
CA LYS A 11 -25.13 -1.26 12.52
C LYS A 11 -24.27 -2.45 12.08
N LYS A 12 -23.93 -3.29 13.06
CA LYS A 12 -23.01 -4.42 12.94
C LYS A 12 -23.51 -5.55 12.02
N SER A 13 -24.78 -5.52 11.62
CA SER A 13 -25.45 -6.59 10.87
C SER A 13 -25.33 -6.51 9.33
N GLU A 14 -24.85 -5.41 8.75
CA GLU A 14 -24.69 -5.29 7.28
C GLU A 14 -23.30 -5.68 6.75
N ILE A 15 -22.32 -5.90 7.64
CA ILE A 15 -20.92 -6.11 7.26
C ILE A 15 -20.59 -7.59 6.98
N GLU A 16 -21.36 -8.54 7.51
CA GLU A 16 -21.00 -9.97 7.41
C GLU A 16 -21.44 -10.67 6.11
N ASN A 17 -22.35 -10.06 5.32
CA ASN A 17 -22.86 -10.68 4.09
C ASN A 17 -22.87 -9.79 2.82
N SER A 18 -22.48 -8.51 2.90
CA SER A 18 -22.46 -7.62 1.73
C SER A 18 -21.18 -7.74 0.89
N GLY A 19 -20.96 -8.89 0.28
CA GLY A 19 -19.85 -9.05 -0.69
C GLY A 19 -19.44 -10.46 -1.09
N LYS A 20 -20.06 -11.51 -0.53
CA LYS A 20 -19.64 -12.90 -0.80
C LYS A 20 -19.93 -13.40 -2.22
N ASN A 21 -20.76 -12.71 -3.01
CA ASN A 21 -21.20 -13.15 -4.35
C ASN A 21 -20.83 -12.20 -5.51
N ILE A 22 -19.94 -11.23 -5.32
CA ILE A 22 -19.47 -10.40 -6.45
C ILE A 22 -18.12 -10.94 -6.91
N GLU A 23 -18.13 -11.55 -8.09
CA GLU A 23 -16.94 -12.11 -8.72
C GLU A 23 -15.89 -11.03 -9.03
N TRP A 24 -14.63 -11.44 -9.02
CA TRP A 24 -13.52 -10.62 -9.47
C TRP A 24 -13.54 -10.54 -11.00
N THR A 25 -13.53 -9.33 -11.53
CA THR A 25 -13.43 -9.10 -12.98
C THR A 25 -11.98 -8.87 -13.35
N ASN A 26 -11.49 -9.56 -14.39
CA ASN A 26 -10.14 -9.39 -14.90
C ASN A 26 -9.85 -7.92 -15.22
N TYR A 27 -8.63 -7.50 -14.89
CA TYR A 27 -8.13 -6.17 -15.18
C TYR A 27 -7.21 -6.19 -16.42
N PRO A 28 -7.21 -5.12 -17.23
CA PRO A 28 -6.34 -5.05 -18.41
C PRO A 28 -4.85 -5.24 -18.08
N SER A 29 -4.16 -5.93 -18.98
CA SER A 29 -2.76 -6.29 -18.80
C SER A 29 -1.86 -5.04 -18.80
N PRO A 30 -0.79 -4.99 -17.98
CA PRO A 30 0.17 -3.89 -17.98
C PRO A 30 0.85 -3.62 -19.33
N ASN A 31 0.84 -4.60 -20.25
CA ASN A 31 1.46 -4.49 -21.57
C ASN A 31 0.54 -3.84 -22.62
N GLU A 32 -0.76 -3.68 -22.32
CA GLU A 32 -1.70 -3.03 -23.23
C GLU A 32 -1.36 -1.55 -23.46
N LYS A 33 -1.70 -1.02 -24.64
CA LYS A 33 -1.23 0.30 -25.12
C LYS A 33 -1.45 1.43 -24.09
N LYS A 34 -2.59 1.45 -23.42
CA LYS A 34 -2.98 2.49 -22.44
C LYS A 34 -2.53 2.19 -21.00
N PHE A 35 -2.02 0.99 -20.71
CA PHE A 35 -1.73 0.47 -19.38
C PHE A 35 -0.23 0.41 -19.09
N GLY A 36 0.11 0.07 -17.85
CA GLY A 36 1.49 -0.05 -17.36
C GLY A 36 1.95 1.09 -16.46
N ASN A 37 1.09 2.07 -16.14
CA ASN A 37 1.45 3.18 -15.26
C ASN A 37 1.45 2.75 -13.79
N GLY A 38 2.24 3.44 -12.96
CA GLY A 38 2.35 3.20 -11.53
C GLY A 38 1.80 4.34 -10.68
N LYS A 39 1.36 4.00 -9.48
CA LYS A 39 0.91 4.98 -8.49
C LYS A 39 1.42 4.68 -7.10
N PHE A 40 2.08 5.66 -6.48
CA PHE A 40 2.54 5.55 -5.10
C PHE A 40 1.38 5.51 -4.10
N CYS A 41 1.47 4.57 -3.16
CA CYS A 41 0.54 4.39 -2.07
C CYS A 41 1.29 4.32 -0.74
N TYR A 42 1.14 5.36 0.08
CA TYR A 42 1.77 5.42 1.39
C TYR A 42 1.03 4.56 2.41
N PHE A 43 1.77 3.86 3.25
CA PHE A 43 1.24 3.28 4.48
C PHE A 43 2.16 3.57 5.68
N TYR A 44 1.60 3.54 6.88
CA TYR A 44 2.37 3.67 8.11
C TYR A 44 2.91 2.30 8.52
N SER A 45 4.23 2.17 8.62
CA SER A 45 4.86 0.93 9.10
C SER A 45 4.75 0.82 10.63
N CYS A 46 4.65 -0.41 11.11
CA CYS A 46 4.74 -0.75 12.52
C CYS A 46 6.10 -0.35 13.11
N ARG A 47 6.15 -0.03 14.41
CA ARG A 47 7.36 0.42 15.12
C ARG A 47 8.08 -0.70 15.89
N ASP A 48 7.51 -1.88 15.91
CA ASP A 48 7.87 -3.00 16.79
C ASP A 48 8.19 -4.27 16.01
N VAL A 49 8.20 -4.19 14.67
CA VAL A 49 8.60 -5.30 13.78
C VAL A 49 9.66 -4.84 12.81
N GLU A 50 10.43 -5.81 12.33
CA GLU A 50 11.51 -5.58 11.37
C GLU A 50 11.00 -5.44 9.94
N LEU A 51 9.96 -6.19 9.58
CA LEU A 51 9.34 -6.05 8.27
C LEU A 51 8.72 -4.66 8.14
N PRO A 52 8.78 -4.03 6.95
CA PRO A 52 8.00 -2.82 6.64
C PRO A 52 6.52 -3.16 6.48
N LEU A 53 5.94 -3.72 7.54
CA LEU A 53 4.57 -4.17 7.66
C LEU A 53 3.70 -2.99 8.09
N ARG A 54 2.51 -2.88 7.51
CA ARG A 54 1.58 -1.81 7.89
C ARG A 54 1.02 -2.01 9.29
N ASP A 55 0.88 -0.91 10.02
CA ASP A 55 0.16 -0.86 11.29
C ASP A 55 -1.33 -1.25 11.12
N TYR A 56 -1.62 -2.48 11.53
CA TYR A 56 -2.91 -3.16 11.38
C TYR A 56 -3.90 -2.85 12.52
N VAL A 57 -3.50 -2.12 13.58
CA VAL A 57 -4.36 -1.84 14.75
C VAL A 57 -5.62 -1.04 14.37
N LYS A 58 -5.60 -0.33 13.24
CA LYS A 58 -6.73 0.50 12.77
C LYS A 58 -7.12 0.34 11.30
N LYS A 59 -6.32 -0.34 10.46
CA LYS A 59 -6.55 -0.41 9.00
C LYS A 59 -6.17 -1.78 8.42
N LYS A 60 -7.09 -2.40 7.69
CA LYS A 60 -7.01 -3.78 7.15
C LYS A 60 -6.46 -3.88 5.71
N GLU A 61 -5.72 -2.88 5.23
CA GLU A 61 -5.36 -2.73 3.81
C GLU A 61 -3.87 -2.46 3.64
N PRO A 62 -3.13 -2.93 2.63
CA PRO A 62 -3.52 -4.06 1.79
C PRO A 62 -3.76 -5.28 2.66
N CYS A 63 -4.73 -6.10 2.25
CA CYS A 63 -4.92 -7.42 2.82
C CYS A 63 -3.89 -8.33 2.15
N TYR A 64 -2.80 -8.59 2.86
CA TYR A 64 -1.71 -9.43 2.35
C TYR A 64 -2.19 -10.87 2.13
N GLU A 65 -3.07 -11.40 2.99
CA GLU A 65 -3.58 -12.77 2.89
C GLU A 65 -4.35 -13.01 1.59
N ASN A 66 -5.19 -12.05 1.19
CA ASN A 66 -6.00 -12.15 -0.04
C ASN A 66 -5.35 -11.42 -1.23
N GLN A 67 -4.17 -10.83 -1.03
CA GLN A 67 -3.50 -9.93 -1.97
C GLN A 67 -4.48 -8.92 -2.59
N SER A 68 -5.27 -8.28 -1.73
CA SER A 68 -6.28 -7.30 -2.14
C SER A 68 -6.03 -5.93 -1.53
N TYR A 69 -6.56 -4.91 -2.18
CA TYR A 69 -6.52 -3.54 -1.69
C TYR A 69 -7.88 -2.85 -1.91
N ASN A 70 -8.34 -2.13 -0.89
CA ASN A 70 -9.67 -1.52 -0.76
C ASN A 70 -10.86 -2.48 -0.61
N GLU A 71 -10.61 -3.72 -0.28
CA GLU A 71 -11.66 -4.69 0.01
C GLU A 71 -12.42 -4.34 1.31
N PHE A 72 -11.71 -4.04 2.38
CA PHE A 72 -12.20 -3.81 3.74
C PHE A 72 -12.27 -2.34 4.13
N SER A 73 -11.56 -1.45 3.43
CA SER A 73 -11.57 0.00 3.71
C SER A 73 -11.47 0.84 2.43
N LYS A 74 -12.03 2.04 2.42
CA LYS A 74 -12.03 2.97 1.27
C LYS A 74 -10.70 3.74 1.09
N CYS A 75 -9.56 3.11 1.38
CA CYS A 75 -8.25 3.78 1.39
C CYS A 75 -7.83 4.22 -0.03
N ASN A 76 -7.58 5.50 -0.30
CA ASN A 76 -7.20 5.94 -1.65
C ASN A 76 -8.25 5.58 -2.73
N GLN A 77 -9.54 5.54 -2.39
CA GLN A 77 -10.60 5.15 -3.32
C GLN A 77 -10.60 5.96 -4.63
N ASN A 78 -10.28 7.25 -4.58
CA ASN A 78 -10.20 8.11 -5.76
C ASN A 78 -9.12 7.66 -6.75
N ILE A 79 -8.01 7.10 -6.24
CA ILE A 79 -6.95 6.54 -7.08
C ILE A 79 -7.48 5.29 -7.77
N ILE A 80 -8.12 4.40 -7.03
CA ILE A 80 -8.60 3.12 -7.57
C ILE A 80 -9.75 3.33 -8.57
N LYS A 81 -10.73 4.19 -8.28
CA LYS A 81 -11.83 4.49 -9.21
C LYS A 81 -11.34 4.99 -10.57
N ASN A 82 -10.22 5.69 -10.57
CA ASN A 82 -9.64 6.25 -11.78
C ASN A 82 -8.46 5.43 -12.31
N ALA A 83 -8.20 4.23 -11.76
CA ALA A 83 -7.03 3.44 -12.15
C ALA A 83 -7.09 3.11 -13.65
N GLU A 84 -8.23 2.60 -14.11
CA GLU A 84 -8.43 2.21 -15.51
C GLU A 84 -8.36 3.40 -16.47
N LYS A 85 -9.09 4.49 -16.16
CA LYS A 85 -9.03 5.74 -16.93
C LYS A 85 -7.60 6.28 -17.06
N ASN A 86 -6.77 6.08 -16.03
CA ASN A 86 -5.39 6.53 -15.98
C ASN A 86 -4.38 5.44 -16.39
N GLY A 87 -4.83 4.27 -16.86
CA GLY A 87 -3.93 3.18 -17.23
C GLY A 87 -3.00 2.73 -16.11
N ILE A 88 -3.41 2.88 -14.85
CA ILE A 88 -2.63 2.47 -13.68
C ILE A 88 -2.74 0.95 -13.59
N SER A 89 -1.61 0.27 -13.73
CA SER A 89 -1.51 -1.19 -13.58
C SER A 89 -0.73 -1.59 -12.34
N TYR A 90 -0.04 -0.65 -11.68
CA TYR A 90 0.78 -0.94 -10.49
C TYR A 90 0.44 0.01 -9.35
N ILE A 91 0.11 -0.56 -8.19
CA ILE A 91 0.17 0.17 -6.92
C ILE A 91 1.54 -0.06 -6.30
N ILE A 92 2.24 1.05 -6.01
CA ILE A 92 3.62 1.04 -5.51
C ILE A 92 3.57 1.43 -4.03
N PHE A 93 3.68 0.43 -3.17
CA PHE A 93 3.62 0.63 -1.73
C PHE A 93 4.95 1.19 -1.22
N PHE A 94 4.85 2.26 -0.44
CA PHE A 94 6.00 2.86 0.20
C PHE A 94 5.66 3.30 1.63
N THR A 95 6.67 3.40 2.47
CA THR A 95 6.50 3.77 3.87
C THR A 95 7.69 4.58 4.37
N LYS A 96 7.46 5.35 5.43
CA LYS A 96 8.57 5.83 6.27
C LYS A 96 8.85 4.72 7.27
N TYR A 97 9.97 4.04 7.13
CA TYR A 97 10.30 2.89 7.96
C TYR A 97 10.52 3.33 9.40
N GLN A 98 9.79 2.74 10.33
CA GLN A 98 9.94 3.06 11.76
C GLN A 98 10.79 2.04 12.48
N GLY A 99 10.64 0.76 12.13
CA GLY A 99 11.44 -0.39 12.59
C GLY A 99 11.46 -0.59 14.10
N ASN A 100 11.83 -1.80 14.54
CA ASN A 100 12.09 -2.04 15.95
C ASN A 100 13.42 -1.37 16.35
N LYS A 101 13.43 -0.62 17.47
CA LYS A 101 14.64 -0.01 18.04
C LYS A 101 15.76 -1.01 18.32
N LYS A 102 15.41 -2.27 18.61
CA LYS A 102 16.34 -3.35 18.96
C LYS A 102 16.70 -4.24 17.75
N SER A 103 16.26 -3.91 16.54
CA SER A 103 16.58 -4.68 15.34
C SER A 103 17.95 -4.31 14.75
N ASP A 104 18.52 -5.24 13.99
CA ASP A 104 19.73 -5.02 13.19
C ASP A 104 19.51 -3.95 12.11
N ASN A 105 18.24 -3.68 11.75
CA ASN A 105 17.84 -2.70 10.75
C ASN A 105 17.68 -1.27 11.31
N LYS A 106 18.29 -0.96 12.46
CA LYS A 106 18.16 0.35 13.12
C LYS A 106 18.64 1.53 12.25
N ASP A 107 19.58 1.29 11.35
CA ASP A 107 20.18 2.34 10.50
C ASP A 107 19.23 2.80 9.39
N TYR A 108 18.25 1.96 9.00
CA TYR A 108 17.21 2.31 8.02
C TYR A 108 16.06 3.13 8.62
N ARG A 109 16.06 3.38 9.94
CA ARG A 109 14.93 4.04 10.62
C ARG A 109 14.77 5.48 10.15
N ASN A 110 13.51 5.87 9.97
CA ASN A 110 13.06 7.15 9.44
C ASN A 110 13.36 7.43 7.96
N GLY A 111 14.01 6.51 7.24
CA GLY A 111 14.09 6.58 5.78
C GLY A 111 12.74 6.28 5.11
N TYR A 112 12.58 6.73 3.87
CA TYR A 112 11.44 6.41 3.03
C TYR A 112 11.79 5.28 2.09
N PHE A 113 10.96 4.25 2.00
CA PHE A 113 11.28 3.04 1.23
C PHE A 113 10.09 2.61 0.40
N ILE A 114 10.34 2.20 -0.85
CA ILE A 114 9.41 1.44 -1.66
C ILE A 114 9.58 -0.03 -1.30
N THR A 115 8.53 -0.60 -0.72
CA THR A 115 8.59 -1.92 -0.08
C THR A 115 7.66 -2.93 -0.73
N GLY A 116 6.76 -2.49 -1.62
CA GLY A 116 5.87 -3.39 -2.32
C GLY A 116 5.51 -2.93 -3.72
N LEU A 117 5.44 -3.88 -4.65
CA LEU A 117 4.90 -3.71 -5.98
C LEU A 117 3.67 -4.60 -6.12
N PHE A 118 2.55 -3.99 -6.48
CA PHE A 118 1.26 -4.66 -6.55
C PHE A 118 0.68 -4.47 -7.96
N PRO A 119 0.95 -5.40 -8.89
CA PRO A 119 0.33 -5.45 -10.20
C PRO A 119 -1.16 -5.75 -10.07
N ILE A 120 -2.02 -4.91 -10.64
CA ILE A 120 -3.47 -5.12 -10.62
C ILE A 120 -3.84 -6.21 -11.62
N SER A 121 -4.42 -7.31 -11.14
CA SER A 121 -4.90 -8.42 -11.98
C SER A 121 -6.42 -8.49 -12.10
N ALA A 122 -7.14 -8.02 -11.07
CA ALA A 122 -8.59 -7.99 -11.08
C ALA A 122 -9.16 -6.85 -10.24
N THR A 123 -10.43 -6.52 -10.50
CA THR A 123 -11.20 -5.54 -9.72
C THR A 123 -12.56 -6.11 -9.34
N ARG A 124 -13.16 -5.59 -8.29
CA ARG A 124 -14.58 -5.83 -7.99
C ARG A 124 -15.20 -4.64 -7.29
N LYS A 125 -16.51 -4.52 -7.42
CA LYS A 125 -17.29 -3.55 -6.66
C LYS A 125 -17.63 -4.12 -5.29
N VAL A 126 -17.32 -3.39 -4.22
CA VAL A 126 -17.72 -3.71 -2.84
C VAL A 126 -18.57 -2.54 -2.35
N GLN A 127 -19.89 -2.70 -2.27
CA GLN A 127 -20.81 -1.60 -1.97
C GLN A 127 -20.59 -0.40 -2.94
N SER A 128 -20.16 0.76 -2.42
CA SER A 128 -19.86 1.98 -3.18
C SER A 128 -18.38 2.17 -3.55
N ARG A 129 -17.52 1.20 -3.19
CA ARG A 129 -16.07 1.19 -3.46
C ARG A 129 -15.69 0.14 -4.50
N ILE A 130 -14.49 0.29 -5.02
CA ILE A 130 -13.83 -0.62 -5.96
C ILE A 130 -12.61 -1.15 -5.22
N ALA A 131 -12.53 -2.47 -5.12
CA ALA A 131 -11.37 -3.18 -4.63
C ALA A 131 -10.56 -3.68 -5.83
N ILE A 132 -9.26 -3.84 -5.62
CA ILE A 132 -8.33 -4.44 -6.58
C ILE A 132 -7.69 -5.68 -5.97
N LYS A 133 -7.26 -6.60 -6.83
CA LYS A 133 -6.51 -7.80 -6.47
C LYS A 133 -5.22 -7.85 -7.27
N SER A 134 -4.22 -8.52 -6.69
CA SER A 134 -3.02 -8.96 -7.37
C SER A 134 -2.85 -10.46 -7.20
N ASP A 135 -2.39 -11.14 -8.25
CA ASP A 135 -1.98 -12.55 -8.16
C ASP A 135 -0.44 -12.70 -8.12
N SER A 136 0.30 -11.58 -8.17
CA SER A 136 1.76 -11.56 -8.24
C SER A 136 2.37 -10.39 -7.47
N SER A 137 1.78 -10.05 -6.32
CA SER A 137 2.34 -8.96 -5.50
C SER A 137 3.67 -9.37 -4.88
N ILE A 138 4.61 -8.43 -4.85
CA ILE A 138 5.93 -8.62 -4.26
C ILE A 138 6.09 -7.60 -3.14
N PHE A 139 6.42 -8.08 -1.94
CA PHE A 139 6.78 -7.26 -0.80
C PHE A 139 8.18 -7.65 -0.34
N LEU A 140 9.01 -6.68 0.02
CA LEU A 140 10.42 -6.92 0.33
C LEU A 140 10.72 -6.62 1.80
N SER A 141 11.84 -7.17 2.27
CA SER A 141 12.48 -6.75 3.51
C SER A 141 12.92 -5.28 3.38
N ILE A 142 13.25 -4.63 4.50
CA ILE A 142 13.74 -3.26 4.43
C ILE A 142 15.10 -3.15 3.71
N THR A 143 15.97 -4.17 3.87
CA THR A 143 17.30 -4.23 3.24
C THR A 143 17.24 -4.43 1.74
N ASP A 144 16.23 -5.14 1.24
CA ASP A 144 16.01 -5.36 -0.19
C ASP A 144 15.14 -4.26 -0.83
N SER A 145 14.59 -3.34 -0.04
CA SER A 145 13.71 -2.27 -0.53
C SER A 145 14.49 -1.14 -1.20
N ILE A 146 13.80 -0.35 -2.04
CA ILE A 146 14.41 0.85 -2.64
C ILE A 146 14.27 2.01 -1.66
N GLU A 147 15.40 2.56 -1.20
CA GLU A 147 15.39 3.81 -0.43
C GLU A 147 15.09 5.01 -1.35
N LEU A 148 14.06 5.76 -1.00
CA LEU A 148 13.81 7.09 -1.55
C LEU A 148 14.65 8.10 -0.77
N ASN A 149 15.77 8.50 -1.36
CA ASN A 149 16.66 9.54 -0.86
C ASN A 149 16.87 10.63 -1.92
N GLU A 150 17.67 11.66 -1.61
CA GLU A 150 17.93 12.79 -2.52
C GLU A 150 18.47 12.33 -3.89
N LYS A 151 19.39 11.37 -3.90
CA LYS A 151 19.99 10.86 -5.14
C LYS A 151 18.92 10.22 -6.03
N VAL A 152 18.19 9.23 -5.50
CA VAL A 152 17.13 8.52 -6.24
C VAL A 152 16.04 9.48 -6.70
N TRP A 153 15.65 10.42 -5.85
CA TRP A 153 14.60 11.38 -6.16
C TRP A 153 14.99 12.34 -7.28
N LYS A 154 16.21 12.88 -7.22
CA LYS A 154 16.75 13.75 -8.26
C LYS A 154 16.91 13.00 -9.58
N GLU A 155 17.38 11.76 -9.55
CA GLU A 155 17.51 10.92 -10.75
C GLU A 155 16.15 10.66 -11.42
N TRP A 156 15.12 10.36 -10.62
CA TRP A 156 13.82 9.95 -11.14
C TRP A 156 12.91 11.10 -11.54
N PHE A 157 13.01 12.24 -10.86
CA PHE A 157 12.06 13.34 -11.01
C PHE A 157 12.71 14.68 -11.34
N ASN A 158 14.05 14.76 -11.32
CA ASN A 158 14.80 16.01 -11.47
C ASN A 158 14.32 17.11 -10.50
N GLU A 159 13.99 16.70 -9.28
CA GLU A 159 13.45 17.55 -8.21
C GLU A 159 14.27 17.36 -6.93
N LYS A 160 14.21 18.33 -6.01
CA LYS A 160 14.74 18.16 -4.65
C LYS A 160 13.89 17.18 -3.86
N PHE A 161 14.52 16.40 -2.97
CA PHE A 161 13.79 15.49 -2.11
C PHE A 161 12.85 16.26 -1.16
N PRO A 162 11.60 15.83 -1.00
CA PRO A 162 10.68 16.45 -0.04
C PRO A 162 11.14 16.22 1.40
N THR A 163 11.75 17.24 2.02
CA THR A 163 12.32 17.21 3.39
C THR A 163 11.55 18.03 4.44
N ASP A 164 10.49 18.72 4.00
CA ASP A 164 9.94 19.93 4.61
C ASP A 164 9.13 19.76 5.92
N LYS A 165 9.73 19.34 7.05
CA LYS A 165 9.14 19.04 8.40
C LYS A 165 7.84 19.78 8.84
N LYS A 166 7.52 20.96 8.30
CA LYS A 166 6.39 21.84 8.65
C LYS A 166 5.01 21.40 8.11
N ARG A 167 4.89 20.45 7.18
CA ARG A 167 3.56 20.03 6.65
C ARG A 167 3.11 18.68 7.21
N ARG A 168 1.93 18.63 7.83
CA ARG A 168 1.16 17.39 8.13
C ARG A 168 0.92 16.48 6.90
N ASN A 169 1.28 16.95 5.69
CA ASN A 169 1.07 16.33 4.38
C ASN A 169 2.36 15.88 3.65
N HIS A 170 3.48 15.60 4.35
CA HIS A 170 4.76 15.14 3.75
C HIS A 170 4.58 14.06 2.68
N ASN A 171 3.80 13.05 3.03
CA ASN A 171 3.56 11.89 2.17
C ASN A 171 2.72 12.24 0.93
N GLY A 172 2.02 13.38 0.96
CA GLY A 172 1.22 13.89 -0.15
C GLY A 172 2.04 14.24 -1.39
N HIS A 173 3.29 14.68 -1.23
CA HIS A 173 4.18 14.96 -2.37
C HIS A 173 4.47 13.70 -3.17
N TYR A 174 4.86 12.62 -2.48
CA TYR A 174 5.07 11.30 -3.06
C TYR A 174 3.77 10.73 -3.66
N MET A 175 2.67 10.76 -2.90
CA MET A 175 1.38 10.22 -3.33
C MET A 175 0.76 10.96 -4.52
N ARG A 176 1.20 12.19 -4.84
CA ARG A 176 0.75 12.92 -6.04
C ARG A 176 1.43 12.41 -7.30
N LYS A 177 2.65 11.88 -7.23
CA LYS A 177 3.35 11.35 -8.39
C LYS A 177 2.57 10.19 -9.00
N ARG A 178 2.37 10.26 -10.31
CA ARG A 178 1.92 9.18 -11.17
C ARG A 178 3.10 8.87 -12.07
N LEU A 179 3.47 7.61 -12.18
CA LEU A 179 4.60 7.19 -12.99
C LEU A 179 4.07 6.66 -14.31
N ASN A 180 4.50 7.23 -15.43
CA ASN A 180 4.18 6.66 -16.73
C ASN A 180 5.01 5.40 -16.94
N LYS A 181 4.47 4.45 -17.70
CA LYS A 181 5.11 3.16 -17.96
C LYS A 181 6.55 3.24 -18.50
N ASN A 182 6.86 4.34 -19.19
CA ASN A 182 8.15 4.56 -19.84
C ASN A 182 9.12 5.42 -19.01
N ASP A 183 8.68 5.98 -17.89
CA ASP A 183 9.49 6.85 -17.05
C ASP A 183 10.62 6.06 -16.37
N THR A 184 11.75 6.73 -16.14
CA THR A 184 12.93 6.18 -15.45
C THR A 184 12.55 5.52 -14.13
N ALA A 185 11.76 6.21 -13.31
CA ALA A 185 11.28 5.70 -12.03
C ALA A 185 10.51 4.38 -12.16
N MET A 186 9.54 4.31 -13.10
CA MET A 186 8.72 3.12 -13.26
C MET A 186 9.55 1.92 -13.74
N LYS A 187 10.46 2.15 -14.69
CA LYS A 187 11.38 1.12 -15.20
C LYS A 187 12.31 0.61 -14.10
N ALA A 188 12.90 1.51 -13.32
CA ALA A 188 13.78 1.17 -12.21
C ALA A 188 13.05 0.34 -11.14
N ILE A 189 11.85 0.77 -10.73
CA ILE A 189 11.04 0.04 -9.75
C ILE A 189 10.68 -1.35 -10.27
N ARG A 190 10.18 -1.48 -11.51
CA ARG A 190 9.83 -2.79 -12.07
C ARG A 190 11.04 -3.71 -12.16
N SER A 191 12.16 -3.20 -12.67
CA SER A 191 13.39 -3.99 -12.81
C SER A 191 13.90 -4.47 -11.45
N HIS A 192 13.88 -3.60 -10.43
CA HIS A 192 14.27 -3.96 -9.07
C HIS A 192 13.42 -5.09 -8.50
N PHE A 193 12.09 -4.94 -8.56
CA PHE A 193 11.17 -5.93 -8.01
C PHE A 193 11.17 -7.26 -8.79
N GLU A 194 11.36 -7.22 -10.11
CA GLU A 194 11.50 -8.46 -10.90
C GLU A 194 12.78 -9.21 -10.54
N LYS A 195 13.92 -8.51 -10.38
CA LYS A 195 15.18 -9.11 -9.91
C LYS A 195 15.08 -9.67 -8.50
N LYS A 196 14.22 -9.09 -7.67
CA LYS A 196 13.99 -9.45 -6.26
C LYS A 196 12.79 -10.37 -6.03
N LYS A 197 12.28 -10.99 -7.09
CA LYS A 197 11.07 -11.83 -7.03
C LYS A 197 11.28 -13.09 -6.17
N SER A 198 12.49 -13.66 -6.18
CA SER A 198 12.86 -14.79 -5.32
C SER A 198 12.88 -14.44 -3.84
N GLU A 199 13.11 -13.17 -3.50
CA GLU A 199 13.18 -12.64 -2.14
C GLU A 199 11.83 -12.13 -1.63
N ASN A 200 10.73 -12.45 -2.31
CA ASN A 200 9.39 -11.99 -1.92
C ASN A 200 9.05 -12.43 -0.49
N LYS A 201 8.81 -11.45 0.38
CA LYS A 201 8.49 -11.57 1.79
C LYS A 201 6.99 -11.62 2.08
N LEU A 202 6.13 -11.77 1.07
CA LEU A 202 4.68 -11.80 1.27
C LEU A 202 4.24 -12.83 2.33
N ALA A 203 4.83 -14.03 2.35
CA ALA A 203 4.55 -15.05 3.36
C ALA A 203 4.94 -14.57 4.77
N ASP A 204 6.16 -14.05 4.92
CA ASP A 204 6.66 -13.50 6.19
C ASP A 204 5.75 -12.36 6.71
N TYR A 205 5.26 -11.50 5.81
CA TYR A 205 4.28 -10.46 6.12
C TYR A 205 2.96 -11.04 6.66
N ILE A 206 2.44 -12.09 6.03
CA ILE A 206 1.20 -12.76 6.43
C ILE A 206 1.36 -13.42 7.81
N ASP A 207 2.49 -14.09 8.05
CA ASP A 207 2.73 -14.80 9.29
C ASP A 207 2.94 -13.83 10.46
N GLU A 208 3.66 -12.73 10.24
CA GLU A 208 3.78 -11.66 11.23
C GLU A 208 2.42 -11.05 11.58
N LEU A 209 1.55 -10.84 10.59
CA LEU A 209 0.18 -10.37 10.85
C LEU A 209 -0.65 -11.35 11.69
N LYS A 210 -0.55 -12.65 11.42
CA LYS A 210 -1.26 -13.67 12.19
C LYS A 210 -0.80 -13.68 13.65
N LYS A 211 0.52 -13.66 13.90
CA LYS A 211 1.10 -13.57 15.25
C LYS A 211 0.56 -12.35 16.00
N ARG A 212 0.49 -11.20 15.33
CA ARG A 212 -0.01 -9.95 15.92
C ARG A 212 -1.51 -9.97 16.21
N LYS A 213 -2.34 -10.56 15.35
CA LYS A 213 -3.78 -10.72 15.61
C LYS A 213 -4.03 -11.58 16.86
N HIS A 214 -3.16 -12.55 17.11
CA HIS A 214 -3.23 -13.39 18.31
C HIS A 214 -2.80 -12.62 19.59
N ASN A 215 -1.74 -11.80 19.50
CA ASN A 215 -1.20 -11.05 20.63
C ASN A 215 -1.99 -9.77 20.97
N TYR A 216 -2.75 -9.23 20.01
CA TYR A 216 -3.68 -8.14 20.21
C TYR A 216 -5.07 -8.63 19.79
N PRO A 217 -5.77 -9.42 20.64
CA PRO A 217 -7.16 -9.71 20.38
C PRO A 217 -7.84 -8.36 20.23
N THR A 218 -8.47 -8.14 19.08
CA THR A 218 -9.31 -6.97 18.86
C THR A 218 -10.20 -6.85 20.09
N LYS A 219 -9.95 -5.84 20.93
CA LYS A 219 -10.94 -5.46 21.94
C LYS A 219 -12.21 -5.24 21.14
N SER A 220 -13.12 -6.18 21.29
CA SER A 220 -14.48 -6.07 20.81
C SER A 220 -15.02 -4.81 21.46
N TYR A 221 -14.93 -3.68 20.75
CA TYR A 221 -15.76 -2.52 21.04
C TYR A 221 -17.17 -2.87 20.56
N LEU A 222 -17.78 -3.81 21.30
CA LEU A 222 -19.21 -3.92 21.50
C LEU A 222 -19.49 -3.13 22.77
N GLN A 223 -19.87 -1.87 22.58
CA GLN A 223 -20.85 -1.15 23.38
C GLN A 223 -21.43 -0.07 22.47
#